data_AF-A0A7C4WM40-F1
#
_entry.id   AF-A0A7C4WM40-F1
#
_cell.length_a   1.000
_cell.length_b   1.000
_cell.length_c   1.000
_cell.angle_alpha   90.00
_cell.angle_beta   90.00
_cell.angle_gamma   90.00
#
_symmetry.space_group_name_H-M   'P 1'
#
loop_
_entity.id
_entity.type
_entity.pdbx_description
1 polymer ?
#
loop_
_entity_poly.entity_id
_entity_poly.type
_entity_poly.pdbx_seq_one_letter_code
_entity_poly.pdbx_strand_id
1 'polypeptide(L)'
;MNRFPNRGSPSRKGFAVGYVLVDGRDLGDVRVYSLSTCAWCNKLKDFLNKTGIKYRYIDLDTVGEDERQETVEFLDSIYEKWGFPSLLFDERVLLCGYKESDILETLGLDKEALPASEELGEQETPWPEEVEKIYANLKRANEKKGYFLNPDTAFAKKLVQGLLDNQRKYGYWACPCRLASGNRKDDQDIICPCAYREPDVREYGACYCGLFVSEEVARGARQAQKVPERRPKKSGNPSEG
;
A
#
# COMPACT_ATOMS: atom_id res chain seq x y z
N MET A 1 15.65 10.91 -6.46
CA MET A 1 15.00 11.25 -5.17
C MET A 1 14.61 12.71 -5.20
N ASN A 2 13.32 13.03 -5.01
CA ASN A 2 12.85 14.41 -5.01
C ASN A 2 13.01 14.98 -3.60
N ARG A 3 14.03 15.80 -3.38
CA ARG A 3 14.17 16.61 -2.16
C ARG A 3 13.16 17.75 -2.21
N PHE A 4 12.58 18.11 -1.07
CA PHE A 4 11.64 19.24 -1.00
C PHE A 4 12.27 20.53 -1.56
N PRO A 5 11.57 21.30 -2.39
CA PRO A 5 11.92 22.69 -2.59
C PRO A 5 11.84 23.39 -1.23
N ASN A 6 12.86 24.20 -0.90
CA ASN A 6 13.03 24.89 0.37
C ASN A 6 11.89 25.91 0.59
N ARG A 7 10.71 25.44 0.98
CA ARG A 7 9.61 26.23 1.52
C ARG A 7 9.69 26.07 3.02
N GLY A 8 9.87 27.18 3.74
CA GLY A 8 10.15 27.19 5.17
C GLY A 8 9.31 26.19 5.95
N SER A 9 9.97 25.45 6.84
CA SER A 9 9.34 24.46 7.72
C SER A 9 8.16 25.13 8.45
N PRO A 10 6.92 24.62 8.31
CA PRO A 10 5.86 25.04 9.19
C PRO A 10 6.18 24.44 10.56
N SER A 11 6.82 25.24 11.42
CA SER A 11 6.85 24.98 12.86
C SER A 11 5.41 24.89 13.35
N ARG A 12 4.87 23.69 13.50
CA ARG A 12 3.61 23.45 14.20
C ARG A 12 3.71 22.18 15.04
N LYS A 13 3.58 22.41 16.35
CA LYS A 13 3.22 21.53 17.47
C LYS A 13 2.88 20.10 17.05
N GLY A 14 3.53 19.13 17.70
CA GLY A 14 3.27 17.70 17.56
C GLY A 14 1.78 17.39 17.47
N PHE A 15 1.35 16.97 16.29
CA PHE A 15 0.02 16.47 16.03
C PHE A 15 -0.10 15.14 16.77
N ALA A 16 -1.09 15.03 17.66
CA ALA A 16 -1.46 13.77 18.30
C ALA A 16 -2.24 12.92 17.30
N VAL A 17 -1.58 12.53 16.21
CA VAL A 17 -2.10 11.57 15.24
C VAL A 17 -2.00 10.19 15.88
N GLY A 18 -3.02 9.35 15.72
CA GLY A 18 -3.10 7.94 16.17
C GLY A 18 -2.03 7.01 15.57
N TYR A 19 -0.77 7.41 15.63
CA TYR A 19 0.37 6.61 15.22
C TYR A 19 0.58 5.45 16.19
N VAL A 20 0.86 4.29 15.62
CA VAL A 20 1.50 3.18 16.32
C VAL A 20 3.01 3.39 16.29
N LEU A 21 3.65 3.33 17.45
CA LEU A 21 5.09 3.42 17.60
C LEU A 21 5.70 2.01 17.58
N VAL A 22 6.76 1.84 16.81
CA VAL A 22 7.62 0.65 16.83
C VAL A 22 8.98 1.08 17.34
N ASP A 23 9.40 0.48 18.46
CA ASP A 23 10.69 0.76 19.08
C ASP A 23 11.84 0.11 18.31
N GLY A 24 13.03 0.71 18.42
CA GLY A 24 14.23 0.23 17.75
C GLY A 24 15.34 1.26 17.75
N ARG A 25 16.35 1.06 16.90
CA ARG A 25 17.43 2.04 16.69
C ARG A 25 16.87 3.33 16.09
N ASP A 26 17.13 4.45 16.75
CA ASP A 26 16.69 5.77 16.28
C ASP A 26 17.54 6.25 15.10
N LEU A 27 16.89 6.50 13.96
CA LEU A 27 17.52 7.07 12.76
C LEU A 27 16.98 8.46 12.42
N GLY A 28 16.10 9.02 13.27
CA GLY A 28 15.32 10.22 12.95
C GLY A 28 13.83 9.92 12.82
N ASP A 29 13.10 10.83 12.19
CA ASP A 29 11.65 10.74 12.08
C ASP A 29 11.21 9.92 10.86
N VAL A 30 11.01 8.62 11.08
CA VAL A 30 10.48 7.68 10.07
C VAL A 30 8.98 7.49 10.29
N ARG A 31 8.16 8.01 9.37
CA ARG A 31 6.69 7.87 9.39
C ARG A 31 6.21 7.04 8.21
N VAL A 32 5.32 6.10 8.45
CA VAL A 32 4.66 5.30 7.42
C VAL A 32 3.17 5.59 7.39
N TYR A 33 2.67 6.00 6.23
CA TYR A 33 1.25 6.12 5.93
C TYR A 33 0.83 4.87 5.18
N SER A 34 -0.12 4.14 5.74
CA SER A 34 -0.51 2.81 5.27
C SER A 34 -2.01 2.57 5.29
N LEU A 35 -2.40 1.41 4.75
CA LEU A 35 -3.73 0.82 4.91
C LEU A 35 -3.55 -0.56 5.51
N SER A 36 -4.40 -0.93 6.47
CA SER A 36 -4.36 -2.22 7.16
C SER A 36 -4.55 -3.40 6.20
N THR A 37 -5.34 -3.20 5.13
CA THR A 37 -5.67 -4.22 4.14
C THR A 37 -4.68 -4.29 2.96
N CYS A 38 -3.73 -3.35 2.85
CA CYS A 38 -2.80 -3.28 1.72
C CYS A 38 -1.60 -4.22 1.90
N ALA A 39 -1.43 -5.19 0.99
CA ALA A 39 -0.31 -6.13 1.04
C ALA A 39 1.06 -5.43 0.91
N TRP A 40 1.18 -4.36 0.12
CA TRP A 40 2.42 -3.57 0.02
C TRP A 40 2.73 -2.79 1.31
N CYS A 41 1.70 -2.31 2.02
CA CYS A 41 1.88 -1.66 3.32
C CYS A 41 2.41 -2.64 4.36
N ASN A 42 1.82 -3.82 4.42
CA ASN A 42 2.29 -4.89 5.31
C ASN A 42 3.73 -5.28 4.96
N LYS A 43 4.05 -5.47 3.67
CA LYS A 43 5.41 -5.75 3.22
C LYS A 43 6.42 -4.66 3.62
N LEU A 44 6.05 -3.38 3.56
CA LEU A 44 6.90 -2.29 4.04
C LEU A 44 7.14 -2.38 5.55
N LYS A 45 6.07 -2.54 6.35
CA LYS A 45 6.18 -2.64 7.81
C LYS A 45 7.01 -3.86 8.23
N ASP A 46 6.76 -5.00 7.61
CA ASP A 46 7.51 -6.23 7.84
C ASP A 46 8.99 -6.00 7.52
N PHE A 47 9.31 -5.36 6.39
CA PHE A 47 10.68 -4.99 6.06
C PHE A 47 11.32 -4.06 7.11
N LEU A 48 10.64 -2.99 7.53
CA LEU A 48 11.15 -2.08 8.56
C LEU A 48 11.36 -2.78 9.90
N ASN A 49 10.45 -3.68 10.32
CA ASN A 49 10.62 -4.50 11.52
C ASN A 49 11.91 -5.33 11.47
N LYS A 50 12.22 -5.92 10.31
CA LYS A 50 13.47 -6.69 10.10
C LYS A 50 14.73 -5.82 10.21
N THR A 51 14.63 -4.51 9.96
CA THR A 51 15.76 -3.58 10.12
C THR A 51 16.03 -3.19 11.58
N GLY A 52 15.09 -3.45 12.49
CA GLY A 52 15.20 -3.10 13.92
C GLY A 52 15.26 -1.60 14.21
N ILE A 53 14.81 -0.76 13.28
CA ILE A 53 14.78 0.70 13.46
C ILE A 53 13.51 1.15 14.16
N LYS A 54 13.60 2.28 14.85
CA LYS A 54 12.43 2.99 15.36
C LYS A 54 11.66 3.61 14.20
N TYR A 55 10.36 3.39 14.13
CA TYR A 55 9.48 4.11 13.21
C TYR A 55 8.06 4.24 13.78
N ARG A 56 7.24 5.08 13.14
CA ARG A 56 5.82 5.17 13.47
C ARG A 56 4.95 5.00 12.25
N TYR A 57 3.77 4.41 12.40
CA TYR A 57 2.86 4.25 11.28
C TYR A 57 1.41 4.56 11.65
N ILE A 58 0.63 4.94 10.65
CA ILE A 58 -0.82 5.14 10.76
C ILE A 58 -1.52 4.38 9.64
N ASP A 59 -2.53 3.60 9.99
CA ASP A 59 -3.43 2.95 9.04
C ASP A 59 -4.66 3.83 8.83
N LEU A 60 -4.71 4.54 7.70
CA LEU A 60 -5.71 5.58 7.46
C LEU A 60 -7.14 5.02 7.38
N ASP A 61 -7.27 3.75 7.07
CA ASP A 61 -8.56 3.09 7.04
C ASP A 61 -9.05 2.72 8.46
N THR A 62 -8.19 2.61 9.47
CA THR A 62 -8.58 2.18 10.83
C THR A 62 -8.82 3.35 11.81
N VAL A 63 -8.36 4.55 11.46
CA VAL A 63 -8.54 5.76 12.28
C VAL A 63 -9.88 6.45 12.05
N GLY A 64 -10.21 7.39 12.95
CA GLY A 64 -11.39 8.25 12.82
C GLY A 64 -11.31 9.19 11.61
N GLU A 65 -12.46 9.75 11.22
CA GLU A 65 -12.55 10.60 10.01
C GLU A 65 -11.69 11.87 10.13
N ASP A 66 -11.67 12.52 11.29
CA ASP A 66 -10.85 13.73 11.51
C ASP A 66 -9.35 13.43 11.33
N GLU A 67 -8.83 12.39 11.99
CA GLU A 67 -7.43 11.97 11.85
C GLU A 67 -7.08 11.55 10.41
N ARG A 68 -8.01 10.87 9.73
CA ARG A 68 -7.87 10.49 8.32
C ARG A 68 -7.75 11.74 7.44
N GLN A 69 -8.68 12.68 7.58
CA GLN A 69 -8.76 13.88 6.77
C GLN A 69 -7.54 14.77 6.98
N GLU A 70 -7.13 15.00 8.23
CA GLU A 70 -5.92 15.75 8.56
C GLU A 70 -4.67 15.10 7.93
N THR A 71 -4.58 13.77 7.95
CA THR A 71 -3.46 13.05 7.34
C THR A 71 -3.46 13.17 5.82
N VAL A 72 -4.62 13.09 5.18
CA VAL A 72 -4.79 13.28 3.73
C VAL A 72 -4.40 14.70 3.32
N GLU A 73 -4.86 15.72 4.05
CA GLU A 73 -4.52 17.13 3.80
C GLU A 73 -3.02 17.38 3.95
N PHE A 74 -2.40 16.78 4.97
CA PHE A 74 -0.96 16.82 5.14
C PHE A 74 -0.24 16.25 3.92
N LEU A 75 -0.61 15.04 3.46
CA LEU A 75 0.00 14.39 2.29
C LEU A 75 -0.23 15.19 1.00
N ASP A 76 -1.40 15.79 0.83
CA ASP A 76 -1.73 16.68 -0.29
C ASP A 76 -0.92 17.97 -0.28
N SER A 77 -0.59 18.51 0.89
CA SER A 77 0.22 19.72 1.04
C SER A 77 1.69 19.53 0.63
N ILE A 78 2.18 18.29 0.70
CA ILE A 78 3.59 17.96 0.45
C ILE A 78 3.84 17.30 -0.91
N TYR A 79 2.81 16.70 -1.54
CA TYR A 79 3.02 15.94 -2.78
C TYR A 79 1.81 15.93 -3.74
N GLU A 80 2.07 16.17 -5.02
CA GLU A 80 1.03 16.25 -6.06
C GLU A 80 0.32 14.91 -6.28
N LYS A 81 1.04 13.78 -6.22
CA LYS A 81 0.49 12.42 -6.39
C LYS A 81 1.13 11.40 -5.45
N TRP A 82 0.42 11.00 -4.40
CA TRP A 82 0.90 10.03 -3.43
C TRP A 82 0.00 8.78 -3.44
N GLY A 83 0.44 7.72 -2.76
CA GLY A 83 -0.28 6.46 -2.64
C GLY A 83 0.24 5.62 -1.48
N PHE A 84 -0.33 4.44 -1.27
CA PHE A 84 0.03 3.58 -0.15
C PHE A 84 0.92 2.40 -0.59
N PRO A 85 1.94 2.02 0.21
CA PRO A 85 2.44 2.77 1.36
C PRO A 85 3.15 4.07 0.94
N SER A 86 3.21 5.03 1.86
CA SER A 86 4.13 6.18 1.76
C SER A 86 5.01 6.26 2.99
N LEU A 87 6.32 6.39 2.80
CA LEU A 87 7.31 6.57 3.88
C LEU A 87 7.86 7.98 3.82
N LEU A 88 7.72 8.73 4.90
CA LEU A 88 8.30 10.06 5.09
C LEU A 88 9.47 9.95 6.07
N PHE A 89 10.64 10.41 5.65
CA PHE A 89 11.84 10.46 6.48
C PHE A 89 12.28 11.91 6.72
N ASP A 90 12.42 12.29 7.99
CA ASP A 90 12.89 13.60 8.48
C ASP A 90 12.15 14.80 7.87
N GLU A 91 10.87 14.61 7.51
CA GLU A 91 10.05 15.60 6.78
C GLU A 91 10.70 16.09 5.47
N ARG A 92 11.64 15.30 4.91
CA ARG A 92 12.53 15.70 3.81
C ARG A 92 12.49 14.79 2.59
N VAL A 93 12.14 13.52 2.77
CA VAL A 93 12.05 12.56 1.68
C VAL A 93 10.77 11.77 1.81
N LEU A 94 9.93 11.82 0.78
CA LEU A 94 8.74 10.98 0.66
C LEU A 94 8.97 9.89 -0.39
N LEU A 95 8.91 8.63 0.02
CA LEU A 95 8.89 7.47 -0.87
C LEU A 95 7.45 6.97 -1.01
N CYS A 96 6.97 6.83 -2.25
CA CYS A 96 5.67 6.25 -2.52
C CYS A 96 5.81 4.85 -3.15
N GLY A 97 5.17 3.86 -2.52
CA GLY A 97 5.24 2.45 -2.85
C GLY A 97 6.37 1.71 -2.13
N TYR A 98 6.51 0.43 -2.44
CA TYR A 98 7.54 -0.43 -1.86
C TYR A 98 8.65 -0.72 -2.88
N LYS A 99 9.87 -0.35 -2.54
CA LYS A 99 11.09 -0.73 -3.27
C LYS A 99 12.26 -0.77 -2.28
N GLU A 100 12.71 -1.97 -1.94
CA GLU A 100 13.73 -2.19 -0.90
C GLU A 100 14.97 -1.31 -1.08
N SER A 101 15.52 -1.25 -2.31
CA SER A 101 16.71 -0.44 -2.60
C SER A 101 16.52 1.04 -2.25
N ASP A 102 15.36 1.60 -2.59
CA ASP A 102 15.09 3.04 -2.39
C ASP A 102 14.90 3.34 -0.91
N ILE A 103 14.31 2.40 -0.16
CA ILE A 103 14.12 2.49 1.30
C ILE A 103 15.48 2.41 2.00
N LEU A 104 16.31 1.43 1.66
CA LEU A 104 17.66 1.28 2.22
C LEU A 104 18.52 2.52 1.97
N GLU A 105 18.54 3.01 0.73
CA GLU A 105 19.30 4.21 0.35
C GLU A 105 18.78 5.45 1.10
N THR A 106 17.46 5.62 1.22
CA THR A 106 16.85 6.77 1.91
C THR A 106 17.14 6.77 3.41
N LEU A 107 17.15 5.59 4.04
CA LEU A 107 17.36 5.43 5.48
C LEU A 107 18.85 5.27 5.86
N GLY A 108 19.75 5.22 4.88
CA GLY A 108 21.17 4.99 5.11
C GLY A 108 21.46 3.63 5.75
N LEU A 109 20.74 2.59 5.29
CA LEU A 109 20.85 1.22 5.80
C LEU A 109 21.63 0.33 4.83
N ASP A 110 22.56 -0.45 5.39
CA ASP A 110 23.29 -1.47 4.65
C ASP A 110 22.49 -2.78 4.60
N LYS A 111 22.31 -3.33 3.40
CA LYS A 111 21.52 -4.56 3.20
C LYS A 111 22.19 -5.75 3.89
N GLU A 112 23.52 -5.77 3.87
CA GLU A 112 24.36 -6.83 4.44
C GLU A 112 24.30 -6.88 5.97
N ALA A 113 23.86 -5.80 6.61
CA ALA A 113 23.68 -5.71 8.06
C ALA A 113 22.28 -6.17 8.53
N LEU A 114 21.38 -6.50 7.60
CA LEU A 114 20.07 -7.03 7.94
C LEU A 114 20.17 -8.51 8.33
N PRO A 115 19.41 -8.97 9.34
CA PRO A 115 19.32 -10.38 9.67
C PRO A 115 18.91 -11.19 8.44
N ALA A 116 19.49 -12.38 8.28
CA ALA A 116 19.23 -13.24 7.13
C ALA A 116 17.74 -13.58 7.07
N SER A 117 17.18 -13.69 5.86
CA SER A 117 15.76 -14.02 5.69
C SER A 117 15.36 -15.32 6.37
N GLU A 118 16.30 -16.27 6.54
CA GLU A 118 16.05 -17.52 7.25
C GLU A 118 15.96 -17.39 8.78
N GLU A 119 16.56 -16.36 9.39
CA GLU A 119 16.59 -16.18 10.86
C GLU A 119 15.26 -15.67 11.44
N LEU A 120 14.40 -15.14 10.59
CA LEU A 120 13.13 -14.51 10.97
C LEU A 120 11.91 -15.42 10.80
N GLY A 121 12.13 -16.70 10.52
CA GLY A 121 11.13 -17.77 10.53
C GLY A 121 9.77 -17.33 10.01
N GLU A 122 9.59 -17.29 8.69
CA GLU A 122 8.25 -17.21 8.10
C GLU A 122 7.48 -18.47 8.54
N GLN A 123 6.75 -18.37 9.63
CA GLN A 123 5.81 -19.41 10.02
C GLN A 123 4.73 -19.43 8.94
N GLU A 124 4.79 -20.45 8.09
CA GLU A 124 3.74 -20.80 7.13
C GLU A 124 2.46 -21.17 7.89
N THR A 125 1.75 -20.15 8.36
CA THR A 125 0.40 -20.32 8.87
C THR A 125 -0.50 -20.57 7.67
N PRO A 126 -1.31 -21.65 7.68
CA PRO A 126 -2.27 -21.90 6.61
C PRO A 126 -3.21 -20.70 6.45
N TRP A 127 -3.49 -20.34 5.20
CA TRP A 127 -4.49 -19.30 4.93
C TRP A 127 -5.90 -19.78 5.35
N PRO A 128 -6.78 -18.86 5.79
CA PRO A 128 -8.18 -19.21 6.04
C PRO A 128 -8.82 -19.87 4.81
N GLU A 129 -9.68 -20.87 5.01
CA GLU A 129 -10.35 -21.60 3.92
C GLU A 129 -11.09 -20.65 2.96
N GLU A 130 -11.70 -19.58 3.50
CA GLU A 130 -12.36 -18.55 2.70
C GLU A 130 -11.41 -17.88 1.72
N VAL A 131 -10.17 -17.56 2.14
CA VAL A 131 -9.15 -16.95 1.27
C VAL A 131 -8.77 -17.91 0.15
N GLU A 132 -8.53 -19.17 0.46
CA GLU A 132 -8.17 -20.20 -0.53
C GLU A 132 -9.27 -20.37 -1.58
N LYS A 133 -10.53 -20.47 -1.12
CA LYS A 133 -11.70 -20.60 -1.99
C LYS A 133 -11.86 -19.40 -2.91
N ILE A 134 -11.72 -18.18 -2.37
CA ILE A 134 -11.85 -16.95 -3.14
C ILE A 134 -10.69 -16.78 -4.12
N TYR A 135 -9.46 -17.08 -3.71
CA TYR A 135 -8.28 -17.09 -4.59
C TYR A 135 -8.49 -18.03 -5.79
N ALA A 136 -8.90 -19.28 -5.55
CA ALA A 136 -9.17 -20.25 -6.60
C ALA A 136 -10.31 -19.81 -7.54
N ASN A 137 -11.37 -19.20 -6.99
CA ASN A 137 -12.47 -18.67 -7.78
C ASN A 137 -12.03 -17.49 -8.65
N LEU A 138 -11.27 -16.53 -8.09
CA LEU A 138 -10.75 -15.39 -8.82
C LEU A 138 -9.85 -15.84 -9.96
N LYS A 139 -8.95 -16.79 -9.72
CA LYS A 139 -8.09 -17.37 -10.74
C LYS A 139 -8.91 -17.93 -11.91
N ARG A 140 -9.79 -18.89 -11.63
CA ARG A 140 -10.62 -19.55 -12.66
C ARG A 140 -11.50 -18.58 -13.45
N ALA A 141 -12.06 -17.57 -12.79
CA ALA A 141 -12.98 -16.62 -13.41
C ALA A 141 -12.29 -15.56 -14.29
N ASN A 142 -10.98 -15.33 -14.11
CA ASN A 142 -10.25 -14.26 -14.77
C ASN A 142 -9.23 -14.75 -15.82
N GLU A 143 -8.68 -15.97 -15.69
CA GLU A 143 -7.71 -16.49 -16.66
C GLU A 143 -8.30 -16.58 -18.08
N LYS A 144 -9.56 -17.02 -18.21
CA LYS A 144 -10.28 -17.06 -19.50
C LYS A 144 -10.50 -15.68 -20.13
N LYS A 145 -10.34 -14.61 -19.34
CA LYS A 145 -10.47 -13.21 -19.75
C LYS A 145 -9.09 -12.55 -20.01
N GLY A 146 -8.00 -13.32 -19.96
CA GLY A 146 -6.64 -12.83 -20.16
C GLY A 146 -6.01 -12.17 -18.94
N TYR A 147 -6.60 -12.33 -17.74
CA TYR A 147 -6.06 -11.78 -16.49
C TYR A 147 -5.64 -12.91 -15.56
N PHE A 148 -4.38 -12.91 -15.15
CA PHE A 148 -3.80 -13.93 -14.29
C PHE A 148 -3.57 -13.36 -12.89
N LEU A 149 -3.51 -14.21 -11.86
CA LEU A 149 -3.15 -13.74 -10.52
C LEU A 149 -1.62 -13.64 -10.40
N ASN A 150 -1.16 -12.79 -9.48
CA ASN A 150 0.27 -12.64 -9.17
C ASN A 150 0.93 -14.01 -8.92
N PRO A 151 2.11 -14.30 -9.52
CA PRO A 151 2.82 -15.57 -9.31
C PRO A 151 3.31 -15.76 -7.86
N ASP A 152 3.53 -14.68 -7.11
CA ASP A 152 3.71 -14.74 -5.67
C ASP A 152 2.36 -15.03 -5.01
N THR A 153 2.12 -16.32 -4.72
CA THR A 153 0.83 -16.80 -4.23
C THR A 153 0.52 -16.30 -2.82
N ALA A 154 1.53 -16.16 -1.95
CA ALA A 154 1.36 -15.61 -0.62
C ALA A 154 0.96 -14.13 -0.69
N PHE A 155 1.63 -13.35 -1.54
CA PHE A 155 1.27 -11.96 -1.78
C PHE A 155 -0.13 -11.80 -2.37
N ALA A 156 -0.49 -12.62 -3.37
CA ALA A 156 -1.82 -12.62 -3.95
C ALA A 156 -2.91 -12.96 -2.92
N LYS A 157 -2.68 -13.96 -2.06
CA LYS A 157 -3.60 -14.34 -0.99
C LYS A 157 -3.73 -13.26 0.08
N LYS A 158 -2.66 -12.52 0.40
CA LYS A 158 -2.72 -11.35 1.28
C LYS A 158 -3.64 -10.26 0.69
N LEU A 159 -3.59 -10.04 -0.63
CA LEU A 159 -4.52 -9.10 -1.30
C LEU A 159 -5.96 -9.61 -1.29
N VAL A 160 -6.19 -10.91 -1.46
CA VAL A 160 -7.52 -11.53 -1.33
C VAL A 160 -8.08 -11.38 0.07
N GLN A 161 -7.24 -11.61 1.10
CA GLN A 161 -7.61 -11.35 2.48
C GLN A 161 -8.02 -9.89 2.68
N GLY A 162 -7.25 -8.92 2.16
CA GLY A 162 -7.60 -7.51 2.20
C GLY A 162 -8.93 -7.16 1.51
N LEU A 163 -9.27 -7.84 0.41
CA LEU A 163 -10.58 -7.69 -0.23
C LEU A 163 -11.73 -8.17 0.66
N LEU A 164 -11.54 -9.29 1.37
CA LEU A 164 -12.51 -9.85 2.30
C LEU A 164 -12.66 -8.98 3.55
N ASP A 165 -11.57 -8.43 4.07
CA ASP A 165 -11.59 -7.47 5.18
C ASP A 165 -12.37 -6.20 4.80
N ASN A 166 -12.10 -5.66 3.60
CA ASN A 166 -12.87 -4.55 3.07
C ASN A 166 -14.35 -4.91 2.83
N GLN A 167 -14.66 -6.15 2.42
CA GLN A 167 -16.04 -6.61 2.30
C GLN A 167 -16.75 -6.60 3.65
N ARG A 168 -16.11 -7.14 4.70
CA ARG A 168 -16.68 -7.16 6.06
C ARG A 168 -16.91 -5.75 6.58
N LYS A 169 -15.99 -4.83 6.27
CA LYS A 169 -16.02 -3.44 6.76
C LYS A 169 -17.00 -2.53 6.01
N TYR A 170 -16.99 -2.58 4.68
CA TYR A 170 -17.71 -1.65 3.82
C TYR A 170 -18.92 -2.27 3.12
N GLY A 171 -19.07 -3.60 3.16
CA GLY A 171 -20.11 -4.33 2.43
C GLY A 171 -19.80 -4.57 0.95
N TYR A 172 -18.59 -4.24 0.50
CA TYR A 172 -18.15 -4.46 -0.88
C TYR A 172 -16.62 -4.61 -0.98
N TRP A 173 -16.16 -5.17 -2.09
CA TRP A 173 -14.75 -5.42 -2.36
C TRP A 173 -14.01 -4.15 -2.77
N ALA A 174 -13.90 -3.18 -1.88
CA ALA A 174 -13.04 -2.01 -2.11
C ALA A 174 -11.59 -2.47 -2.33
N CYS A 175 -10.88 -1.85 -3.28
CA CYS A 175 -9.47 -2.16 -3.55
C CYS A 175 -8.63 -2.09 -2.24
N PRO A 176 -7.90 -3.15 -1.87
CA PRO A 176 -7.13 -3.17 -0.61
C PRO A 176 -5.97 -2.17 -0.59
N CYS A 177 -5.55 -1.66 -1.74
CA CYS A 177 -4.43 -0.72 -1.85
C CYS A 177 -4.88 0.72 -2.12
N ARG A 178 -6.18 1.02 -2.02
CA ARG A 178 -6.72 2.39 -2.13
C ARG A 178 -7.58 2.69 -0.92
N LEU A 179 -7.49 3.92 -0.42
CA LEU A 179 -8.34 4.38 0.67
C LEU A 179 -9.79 4.49 0.17
N ALA A 180 -10.68 3.68 0.74
CA ALA A 180 -12.10 3.71 0.46
C ALA A 180 -12.79 4.80 1.29
N SER A 181 -13.78 5.49 0.72
CA SER A 181 -14.63 6.42 1.46
C SER A 181 -15.67 5.70 2.33
N GLY A 182 -15.94 4.42 2.05
CA GLY A 182 -17.01 3.67 2.69
C GLY A 182 -18.38 3.89 2.06
N ASN A 183 -18.51 4.84 1.13
CA ASN A 183 -19.70 5.00 0.30
C ASN A 183 -19.52 4.25 -1.02
N ARG A 184 -20.34 3.21 -1.22
CA ARG A 184 -20.27 2.35 -2.41
C ARG A 184 -20.37 3.13 -3.73
N LYS A 185 -21.18 4.19 -3.77
CA LYS A 185 -21.44 4.99 -4.98
C LYS A 185 -20.19 5.79 -5.38
N ASP A 186 -19.48 6.29 -4.38
CA ASP A 186 -18.24 7.04 -4.49
C ASP A 186 -17.03 6.18 -4.85
N ASP A 187 -17.07 4.90 -4.45
CA ASP A 187 -15.98 3.95 -4.62
C ASP A 187 -16.20 2.96 -5.78
N GLN A 188 -17.24 3.16 -6.61
CA GLN A 188 -17.56 2.29 -7.75
C GLN A 188 -16.36 2.02 -8.65
N ASP A 189 -15.52 3.03 -8.85
CA ASP A 189 -14.32 2.98 -9.67
C ASP A 189 -13.22 2.07 -9.08
N ILE A 190 -13.21 1.89 -7.76
CA ILE A 190 -12.23 1.08 -7.02
C ILE A 190 -12.78 -0.25 -6.49
N ILE A 191 -14.05 -0.60 -6.74
CA ILE A 191 -14.59 -1.95 -6.46
C ILE A 191 -13.83 -2.97 -7.31
N CYS A 192 -13.27 -4.02 -6.70
CA CYS A 192 -12.47 -5.02 -7.37
C CYS A 192 -13.33 -5.98 -8.23
N PRO A 193 -12.96 -6.25 -9.50
CA PRO A 193 -11.87 -5.63 -10.26
C PRO A 193 -12.18 -4.19 -10.67
N CYS A 194 -11.29 -3.26 -10.29
CA CYS A 194 -11.49 -1.82 -10.46
C CYS A 194 -11.44 -1.37 -11.94
N ALA A 195 -11.98 -0.18 -12.22
CA ALA A 195 -12.00 0.42 -13.56
C ALA A 195 -10.60 0.58 -14.19
N TYR A 196 -9.57 0.65 -13.35
CA TYR A 196 -8.18 0.85 -13.76
C TYR A 196 -7.43 -0.44 -14.12
N ARG A 197 -7.95 -1.63 -13.77
CA ARG A 197 -7.24 -2.90 -13.94
C ARG A 197 -6.80 -3.11 -15.39
N GLU A 198 -7.70 -2.89 -16.34
CA GLU A 198 -7.44 -3.13 -17.76
C GLU A 198 -6.35 -2.23 -18.33
N PRO A 199 -6.43 -0.88 -18.23
CA PRO A 199 -5.35 -0.02 -18.71
C PRO A 199 -4.04 -0.26 -17.95
N ASP A 200 -4.08 -0.57 -16.65
CA ASP A 200 -2.87 -0.88 -15.87
C ASP A 200 -2.17 -2.15 -16.35
N VAL A 201 -2.90 -3.27 -16.47
CA VAL A 201 -2.33 -4.55 -16.92
C VAL A 201 -1.79 -4.43 -18.34
N ARG A 202 -2.49 -3.71 -19.22
CA ARG A 202 -2.08 -3.51 -20.60
C ARG A 202 -0.75 -2.73 -20.71
N GLU A 203 -0.60 -1.67 -19.93
CA GLU A 203 0.57 -0.78 -20.02
C GLU A 203 1.76 -1.30 -19.20
N TYR A 204 1.51 -1.72 -17.95
CA TYR A 204 2.55 -2.01 -16.96
C TYR A 204 2.69 -3.50 -16.63
N GLY A 205 1.83 -4.35 -17.19
CA GLY A 205 1.84 -5.80 -16.97
C GLY A 205 1.17 -6.25 -15.66
N ALA A 206 0.70 -5.32 -14.82
CA ALA A 206 0.01 -5.58 -13.56
C ALA A 206 -1.03 -4.49 -13.26
N CYS A 207 -2.07 -4.81 -12.47
CA CYS A 207 -2.95 -3.80 -11.91
C CYS A 207 -2.26 -3.05 -10.75
N TYR A 208 -2.79 -1.89 -10.36
CA TYR A 208 -2.21 -1.05 -9.29
C TYR A 208 -1.80 -1.81 -8.01
N CYS A 209 -2.65 -2.70 -7.49
CA CYS A 209 -2.33 -3.49 -6.30
C CYS A 209 -1.41 -4.69 -6.57
N GLY A 210 -1.22 -5.08 -7.82
CA GLY A 210 -0.46 -6.26 -8.22
C GLY A 210 -1.22 -7.58 -8.09
N LEU A 211 -2.54 -7.59 -7.80
CA LEU A 211 -3.33 -8.83 -7.72
C LEU A 211 -3.45 -9.50 -9.09
N PHE A 212 -3.80 -8.72 -10.11
CA PHE A 212 -3.94 -9.18 -11.49
C PHE A 212 -2.72 -8.77 -12.31
N VAL A 213 -2.24 -9.69 -13.13
CA VAL A 213 -1.09 -9.50 -14.01
C VAL A 213 -1.40 -10.01 -15.42
N SER A 214 -0.59 -9.56 -16.38
CA SER A 214 -0.58 -10.07 -17.74
C SER A 214 -0.06 -11.51 -17.80
N GLU A 215 -0.36 -12.21 -18.89
CA GLU A 215 0.15 -13.56 -19.12
C GLU A 215 1.68 -13.63 -19.12
N GLU A 216 2.33 -12.61 -19.73
CA GLU A 216 3.79 -12.50 -19.78
C GLU A 216 4.39 -12.44 -18.37
N VAL A 217 3.79 -11.66 -17.47
CA VAL A 217 4.23 -11.56 -16.08
C VAL A 217 3.94 -12.84 -15.31
N ALA A 218 2.76 -13.45 -15.48
CA ALA A 218 2.41 -14.70 -14.82
C ALA A 218 3.35 -15.86 -15.20
N ARG A 219 3.86 -15.87 -16.43
CA ARG A 219 4.82 -16.86 -16.93
C ARG A 219 6.29 -16.50 -16.67
N GLY A 220 6.57 -15.34 -16.08
CA GLY A 220 7.93 -14.85 -15.86
C GLY A 220 8.66 -14.38 -17.11
N ALA A 221 7.96 -14.22 -18.24
CA ALA A 221 8.52 -13.68 -19.49
C ALA A 221 8.77 -12.16 -19.43
N ARG A 222 8.12 -11.47 -18.48
CA ARG A 222 8.27 -10.03 -18.22
C ARG A 222 8.17 -9.74 -16.72
N GLN A 223 8.93 -8.78 -16.22
CA GLN A 223 8.74 -8.25 -14.87
C GLN A 223 7.64 -7.19 -14.84
N ALA A 224 6.75 -7.25 -13.85
CA ALA A 224 5.76 -6.21 -13.62
C ALA A 224 6.44 -4.86 -13.33
N GLN A 225 5.94 -3.79 -13.95
CA GLN A 225 6.45 -2.44 -13.73
C GLN A 225 5.68 -1.74 -12.61
N LYS A 226 6.28 -0.66 -12.06
CA LYS A 226 5.58 0.20 -11.10
C LYS A 226 4.38 0.85 -11.77
N VAL A 227 3.19 0.56 -11.24
CA VAL A 227 1.92 1.12 -11.72
C VAL A 227 1.69 2.48 -11.04
N PRO A 228 1.49 3.59 -11.77
CA PRO A 228 1.11 4.87 -11.19
C PRO A 228 -0.35 4.83 -10.71
N GLU A 229 -0.69 5.65 -9.71
CA GLU A 229 -2.08 5.82 -9.32
C GLU A 229 -2.84 6.60 -10.41
N ARG A 230 -3.77 5.91 -11.08
CA ARG A 230 -4.62 6.48 -12.14
C ARG A 230 -5.90 7.10 -11.59
N ARG A 231 -6.31 6.75 -10.37
CA ARG A 231 -7.49 7.35 -9.74
C ARG A 231 -7.23 8.86 -9.57
N PRO A 232 -8.06 9.73 -10.17
CA PRO A 232 -7.94 11.17 -9.93
C PRO A 232 -8.12 11.46 -8.44
N LYS A 233 -7.39 12.45 -7.92
CA LYS A 233 -7.74 13.01 -6.61
C LYS A 233 -9.15 13.56 -6.70
N LYS A 234 -9.99 13.25 -5.71
CA LYS A 234 -11.24 14.00 -5.56
C LYS A 234 -10.84 15.45 -5.28
N SER A 235 -11.27 16.38 -6.14
CA SER A 235 -11.17 17.80 -5.82
C SER A 235 -11.92 18.07 -4.51
N GLY A 236 -11.32 18.82 -3.60
CA GLY A 236 -11.77 18.96 -2.22
C GLY A 236 -13.23 19.41 -2.01
N ASN A 237 -13.74 19.00 -0.85
CA ASN A 237 -15.03 19.26 -0.18
C ASN A 237 -16.30 18.55 -0.69
N PRO A 238 -16.73 17.45 -0.02
CA PRO A 238 -18.15 17.06 0.05
C PRO A 238 -18.84 17.91 1.12
N SER A 239 -18.92 19.23 0.90
CA SER A 239 -19.79 20.11 1.68
C SER A 239 -20.69 20.85 0.70
N GLU A 240 -21.66 20.12 0.15
CA GLU A 240 -22.94 20.62 -0.39
C GLU A 240 -23.67 19.44 -1.07
N GLY A 241 -24.66 18.90 -0.36
CA GLY A 241 -25.55 17.82 -0.81
C GLY A 241 -26.54 17.46 0.27
#